data_AF-A0A916IAI9-F1
#
_entry.id   AF-A0A916IAI9-F1
#
_cell.length_a   1.000
_cell.length_b   1.000
_cell.length_c   1.000
_cell.angle_alpha   90.00
_cell.angle_beta   90.00
_cell.angle_gamma   90.00
#
_symmetry.space_group_name_H-M   'P 1'
#
loop_
_entity.id
_entity.type
_entity.pdbx_description
1 polymer ?
#
loop_
_entity_poly.entity_id
_entity_poly.type
_entity_poly.pdbx_seq_one_letter_code
_entity_poly.pdbx_strand_id
1 'polypeptide(L)'
;MKEYRLTAWPDLAPPYHRTAYRRMASDMSHRFMTLAQLADTSGLRRMEVRHFVDMLESRGLLVERESLLPESQFWSLRPLGGWLKRAMSSHPGR
;
A
#
# COMPACT_ATOMS: atom_id res chain seq x y z
N MET A 1 1.40 13.22 -10.56
CA MET A 1 1.47 12.62 -9.19
C MET A 1 2.55 11.54 -9.19
N LYS A 2 3.32 11.36 -8.11
CA LYS A 2 4.35 10.30 -8.07
C LYS A 2 3.73 8.93 -7.78
N GLU A 3 4.17 7.93 -8.52
CA GLU A 3 3.91 6.52 -8.25
C GLU A 3 5.21 5.82 -7.82
N TYR A 4 5.06 4.86 -6.92
CA TYR A 4 6.16 4.12 -6.31
C TYR A 4 5.97 2.63 -6.56
N ARG A 5 7.08 1.95 -6.85
CA ARG A 5 7.15 0.48 -6.94
C ARG A 5 8.40 -0.01 -6.24
N LEU A 6 8.33 -1.17 -5.58
CA LEU A 6 9.51 -1.80 -5.01
C LEU A 6 10.43 -2.37 -6.10
N THR A 7 11.74 -2.14 -5.95
CA THR A 7 12.80 -2.78 -6.74
C THR A 7 13.21 -4.13 -6.20
N ALA A 8 13.19 -4.28 -4.88
CA ALA A 8 13.58 -5.47 -4.15
C ALA A 8 12.74 -5.63 -2.88
N TRP A 9 12.75 -6.83 -2.30
CA TRP A 9 11.98 -7.11 -1.09
C TRP A 9 12.65 -6.46 0.14
N PRO A 10 11.92 -5.62 0.91
CA PRO A 10 12.52 -4.92 2.05
C PRO A 10 12.63 -5.82 3.29
N ASP A 11 13.74 -5.68 4.01
CA ASP A 11 13.84 -6.19 5.38
C ASP A 11 13.21 -5.19 6.36
N LEU A 12 12.01 -5.52 6.84
CA LEU A 12 11.18 -4.61 7.64
C LEU A 12 11.64 -4.58 9.10
N ALA A 13 12.00 -3.40 9.58
CA ALA A 13 12.33 -3.17 10.98
C ALA A 13 11.09 -3.34 11.90
N PRO A 14 11.27 -3.55 13.22
CA PRO A 14 10.16 -3.81 14.15
C PRO A 14 8.96 -2.85 14.08
N PRO A 15 9.13 -1.53 13.87
CA PRO A 15 8.00 -0.61 13.70
C PRO A 15 7.07 -0.96 12.52
N TYR A 16 7.59 -1.66 11.51
CA TYR A 16 6.90 -2.03 10.28
C TYR A 16 6.46 -3.51 10.24
N HIS A 17 6.48 -4.23 11.36
CA HIS A 17 6.05 -5.63 11.41
C HIS A 17 4.52 -5.81 11.34
N ARG A 18 3.75 -4.72 11.45
CA ARG A 18 2.28 -4.79 11.29
C ARG A 18 1.93 -5.32 9.91
N THR A 19 0.89 -6.17 9.87
CA THR A 19 0.40 -6.81 8.64
C THR A 19 0.09 -5.80 7.52
N ALA A 20 -0.35 -4.58 7.88
CA ALA A 20 -0.61 -3.51 6.92
C ALA A 20 0.63 -3.12 6.08
N TYR A 21 1.80 -2.97 6.71
CA TYR A 21 3.05 -2.63 6.00
C TYR A 21 3.52 -3.78 5.10
N ARG A 22 3.39 -5.03 5.56
CA ARG A 22 3.71 -6.21 4.74
C ARG A 22 2.84 -6.32 3.51
N ARG A 23 1.53 -6.11 3.65
CA ARG A 23 0.57 -6.11 2.52
C ARG A 23 0.87 -4.97 1.56
N MET A 24 1.17 -3.78 2.09
CA MET A 24 1.57 -2.64 1.27
C MET A 24 2.85 -2.92 0.48
N ALA A 25 3.87 -3.53 1.09
CA ALA A 25 5.07 -3.99 0.39
C ALA A 25 4.75 -5.06 -0.68
N SER A 26 3.88 -6.03 -0.38
CA SER A 26 3.40 -6.98 -1.39
C SER A 26 2.76 -6.26 -2.58
N ASP A 27 1.84 -5.33 -2.36
CA ASP A 27 1.18 -4.58 -3.42
C ASP A 27 2.18 -3.77 -4.28
N MET A 28 3.12 -3.08 -3.63
CA MET A 28 4.17 -2.29 -4.29
C MET A 28 5.18 -3.16 -5.06
N SER A 29 5.31 -4.46 -4.76
CA SER A 29 6.18 -5.35 -5.54
C SER A 29 5.58 -5.68 -6.92
N HIS A 30 4.24 -5.75 -6.98
CA HIS A 30 3.51 -6.12 -8.19
C HIS A 30 3.25 -4.95 -9.13
N ARG A 31 3.06 -3.72 -8.61
CA ARG A 31 2.62 -2.56 -9.41
C ARG A 31 3.10 -1.23 -8.85
N PHE A 32 3.10 -0.22 -9.72
CA PHE A 32 3.25 1.19 -9.35
C PHE A 32 1.98 1.68 -8.65
N MET A 33 2.14 2.39 -7.54
CA MET A 33 1.02 2.91 -6.75
C MET A 33 1.30 4.32 -6.23
N THR A 34 0.27 5.17 -6.17
CA THR A 34 0.36 6.50 -5.55
C THR A 34 0.28 6.40 -4.04
N LEU A 35 0.69 7.48 -3.35
CA LEU A 35 0.63 7.55 -1.90
C LEU A 35 -0.83 7.48 -1.37
N ALA A 36 -1.79 8.02 -2.13
CA ALA A 36 -3.21 7.89 -1.81
C ALA A 36 -3.69 6.44 -1.90
N GLN A 37 -3.36 5.74 -3.01
CA GLN A 37 -3.72 4.34 -3.19
C GLN A 37 -3.14 3.44 -2.09
N LEU A 38 -1.89 3.69 -1.67
CA LEU A 38 -1.26 2.95 -0.59
C LEU A 38 -1.95 3.19 0.75
N ALA A 39 -2.40 4.41 1.05
CA ALA A 39 -3.19 4.70 2.24
C ALA A 39 -4.55 3.98 2.22
N ASP A 40 -5.23 4.01 1.08
CA ASP A 40 -6.55 3.40 0.93
C ASP A 40 -6.51 1.87 1.04
N THR A 41 -5.52 1.20 0.42
CA THR A 41 -5.44 -0.27 0.46
C THR A 41 -4.87 -0.81 1.76
N SER A 42 -3.98 -0.07 2.44
CA SER A 42 -3.37 -0.50 3.70
C SER A 42 -4.23 -0.19 4.93
N GLY A 43 -5.12 0.81 4.84
CA GLY A 43 -5.88 1.33 5.98
C GLY A 43 -5.05 2.12 6.99
N LEU A 44 -3.80 2.48 6.62
CA LEU A 44 -2.91 3.30 7.44
C LEU A 44 -3.20 4.78 7.24
N ARG A 45 -2.80 5.62 8.20
CA ARG A 45 -2.86 7.07 8.01
C ARG A 45 -1.90 7.48 6.91
N ARG A 46 -2.27 8.50 6.13
CA ARG A 46 -1.42 9.03 5.04
C ARG A 46 0.00 9.39 5.50
N MET A 47 0.16 9.86 6.74
CA MET A 47 1.48 10.14 7.33
C MET A 47 2.29 8.87 7.61
N GLU A 48 1.67 7.80 8.11
CA GLU A 48 2.34 6.50 8.31
C GLU A 48 2.83 5.92 6.98
N VAL A 49 1.99 6.01 5.93
CA VAL A 49 2.36 5.61 4.58
C VAL A 49 3.52 6.45 4.05
N ARG A 50 3.48 7.77 4.25
CA ARG A 50 4.56 8.67 3.83
C ARG A 50 5.88 8.27 4.49
N HIS A 51 5.90 8.10 5.81
CA HIS A 51 7.10 7.68 6.53
C HIS A 51 7.63 6.31 6.06
N PHE A 52 6.74 5.38 5.72
CA PHE A 52 7.14 4.09 5.18
C PHE A 52 7.78 4.21 3.80
N VAL A 53 7.18 4.99 2.90
CA VAL A 53 7.72 5.25 1.56
C VAL A 53 9.08 5.95 1.67
N ASP A 54 9.21 6.97 2.52
CA ASP A 54 10.47 7.69 2.75
C ASP A 54 11.56 6.75 3.29
N MET A 55 11.21 5.81 4.17
CA MET A 55 12.14 4.79 4.66
C MET A 55 12.61 3.85 3.53
N LEU A 56 11.71 3.41 2.64
CA LEU A 56 12.08 2.59 1.48
C LEU A 56 12.94 3.37 0.47
N GLU A 57 12.62 4.65 0.25
CA GLU A 57 13.38 5.56 -0.60
C GLU A 57 14.81 5.75 -0.07
N SER A 58 14.96 6.02 1.23
CA SER A 58 16.27 6.17 1.88
C SER A 58 17.16 4.92 1.76
N ARG A 59 16.54 3.75 1.52
CA ARG A 59 17.22 2.47 1.31
C ARG A 59 17.43 2.14 -0.17
N GLY A 60 17.02 3.00 -1.08
CA GLY A 60 17.10 2.78 -2.52
C GLY A 60 16.21 1.64 -3.03
N LEU A 61 15.12 1.33 -2.31
CA LEU A 61 14.24 0.20 -2.61
C LEU A 61 13.05 0.58 -3.52
N LEU A 62 13.00 1.80 -4.02
CA LEU A 62 11.89 2.31 -4.82
C LEU A 62 12.33 2.71 -6.22
N VAL A 63 11.47 2.40 -7.19
CA VAL A 63 11.41 3.11 -8.47
C VAL A 63 10.29 4.13 -8.39
N GLU A 64 10.62 5.37 -8.75
CA GLU A 64 9.63 6.43 -8.92
C GLU A 64 9.27 6.59 -10.39
N ARG A 65 8.00 6.91 -10.64
CA ARG A 65 7.51 7.33 -11.96
C ARG A 65 6.49 8.46 -11.81
N GLU A 66 6.44 9.32 -12.80
CA GLU A 66 5.35 10.29 -12.93
C GLU A 66 4.08 9.64 -13.50
N SER A 67 3.00 9.71 -12.71
CA SER A 67 1.67 9.26 -13.12
C SER A 67 1.07 10.23 -14.12
N LEU A 68 0.67 9.68 -15.26
CA LEU A 68 -0.01 10.40 -16.35
C LEU A 68 -1.53 10.46 -16.13
N LEU A 69 -2.05 9.79 -15.10
CA LEU A 69 -3.49 9.71 -14.83
C LEU A 69 -3.87 10.55 -13.59
N PRO A 70 -4.93 11.36 -13.65
CA PRO A 70 -5.49 12.03 -12.48
C PRO A 70 -6.05 11.02 -11.48
N GLU A 71 -5.77 11.19 -10.18
CA GLU A 71 -6.27 10.33 -9.08
C GLU A 71 -7.80 10.15 -9.13
N SER A 72 -8.52 11.16 -9.62
CA SER A 72 -9.98 11.18 -9.77
C SER A 72 -10.56 10.09 -10.68
N GLN A 73 -9.77 9.60 -11.66
CA GLN A 73 -10.25 8.60 -12.63
C GLN A 73 -10.18 7.15 -12.09
N PHE A 74 -9.55 6.93 -10.93
CA PHE A 74 -9.38 5.58 -10.38
C PHE A 74 -10.49 5.19 -9.39
N TRP A 75 -11.24 6.15 -8.83
CA TRP A 75 -12.38 5.89 -7.95
C TRP A 75 -13.52 5.12 -8.64
N SER A 76 -13.60 5.15 -9.97
CA SER A 76 -14.63 4.47 -10.76
C SER A 76 -14.31 3.00 -11.07
N LEU A 77 -13.07 2.54 -10.81
CA LEU A 77 -12.61 1.19 -11.14
C LEU A 77 -11.94 0.51 -9.93
N ARG A 78 -12.72 0.18 -8.89
CA ARG A 78 -12.99 -1.23 -8.53
C ARG A 78 -13.55 -1.44 -7.11
N PRO A 79 -14.41 -2.45 -6.95
CA PRO A 79 -14.72 -3.08 -5.67
C PRO A 79 -13.54 -3.97 -5.23
N LEU A 80 -12.53 -3.39 -4.60
CA LEU A 80 -11.53 -4.16 -3.82
C LEU A 80 -11.79 -4.10 -2.31
N GLY A 81 -12.90 -3.45 -1.90
CA GLY A 81 -13.46 -3.52 -0.54
C GLY A 81 -14.10 -4.86 -0.16
N GLY A 82 -14.00 -5.89 -1.00
CA GLY A 82 -14.54 -7.23 -0.75
C GLY A 82 -13.78 -8.05 0.31
N TRP A 83 -12.52 -7.71 0.59
CA TRP A 83 -11.75 -8.46 1.60
C TRP A 83 -12.09 -8.07 3.04
N LEU A 84 -12.52 -6.82 3.27
CA LEU A 84 -12.92 -6.33 4.60
C LEU A 84 -14.21 -7.01 5.10
N LYS A 85 -15.14 -7.39 4.22
CA LYS A 85 -16.31 -8.18 4.64
C LYS A 85 -15.93 -9.58 5.10
N ARG A 86 -14.87 -10.18 4.54
CA ARG A 86 -14.49 -11.57 4.84
C ARG A 86 -13.80 -11.74 6.19
N ALA A 87 -13.15 -10.69 6.72
CA ALA A 87 -12.53 -10.75 8.04
C ALA A 87 -13.52 -10.60 9.21
N MET A 88 -14.72 -10.05 8.95
CA MET A 88 -15.77 -9.91 9.98
C MET A 88 -16.80 -11.05 9.98
N SER A 89 -16.77 -11.96 9.00
CA SER A 89 -17.68 -13.11 8.92
C SER A 89 -17.18 -14.38 9.63
N SER A 90 -15.96 -14.38 10.17
CA SER A 90 -15.46 -15.51 10.97
C SER A 90 -15.69 -15.29 12.46
N HIS A 91 -16.96 -15.37 12.88
CA HIS A 91 -17.31 -15.77 14.24
C HIS A 91 -18.05 -17.12 14.14
N PRO A 92 -17.40 -18.24 14.45
CA PRO A 92 -18.08 -19.53 14.57
C PRO A 92 -18.68 -19.63 15.98
N GLY A 93 -19.99 -19.48 16.09
CA GLY A 93 -20.79 -19.90 17.25
C GLY A 93 -22.06 -20.53 16.67
N ARG A 94 -22.10 -21.86 16.57
CA ARG A 94 -22.66 -22.81 17.55
C ARG A 94 -24.18 -22.73 17.61
#